data_AF-A0A371GVJ6-F1
#
_entry.id   AF-A0A371GVJ6-F1
#
_cell.length_a   1.000
_cell.length_b   1.000
_cell.length_c   1.000
_cell.angle_alpha   90.00
_cell.angle_beta   90.00
_cell.angle_gamma   90.00
#
_symmetry.space_group_name_H-M   'P 1'
#
loop_
_entity.id
_entity.type
_entity.pdbx_description
1 polymer ?
#
loop_
_entity_poly.entity_id
_entity_poly.type
_entity_poly.pdbx_seq_one_letter_code
_entity_poly.pdbx_strand_id
1 'polypeptide(L)'
;MFSICLCARFQLDPRKSHLKVVKRIFRYLISATNLCLLHKKNQDFRLVGYCDANYARDKIKRKSTEDFIRPCVVSWASKKQNSVALSIVEIAYILIASCCSQLFIEIMYRKIQIINEMIYAQNLYMKNALFSKEKI
;
A
#
# COMPACT_ATOMS: atom_id res chain seq x y z
N MET A 1 -5.84 0.36 10.83
CA MET A 1 -6.89 0.21 9.81
C MET A 1 -7.98 -0.81 10.17
N PHE A 2 -7.66 -1.91 10.84
CA PHE A 2 -8.62 -2.98 11.19
C PHE A 2 -10.00 -2.51 11.70
N SER A 3 -10.06 -1.59 12.66
CA SER A 3 -11.34 -1.11 13.22
C SER A 3 -12.20 -0.37 12.20
N ILE A 4 -11.59 0.39 11.28
CA ILE A 4 -12.29 1.12 10.20
C ILE A 4 -12.82 0.12 9.17
N CYS A 5 -11.96 -0.78 8.69
CA CYS A 5 -12.34 -1.82 7.72
C CYS A 5 -13.41 -2.76 8.28
N LEU A 6 -13.36 -3.07 9.58
CA LEU A 6 -14.38 -3.87 10.25
C LEU A 6 -15.73 -3.14 10.30
N CYS A 7 -15.75 -1.84 10.63
CA CYS A 7 -16.99 -1.05 10.60
C CYS A 7 -17.58 -0.94 9.20
N ALA A 8 -16.73 -0.79 8.17
CA ALA A 8 -17.17 -0.69 6.77
C ALA A 8 -17.95 -1.91 6.29
N ARG A 9 -17.68 -3.11 6.82
CA ARG A 9 -18.45 -4.34 6.52
C ARG A 9 -19.92 -4.25 6.93
N PHE A 10 -20.25 -3.38 7.88
CA PHE A 10 -21.61 -3.19 8.38
C PHE A 10 -22.23 -1.87 7.89
N GLN A 11 -21.70 -1.29 6.81
CA GLN A 11 -22.22 -0.04 6.24
C GLN A 11 -23.66 -0.17 5.74
N LEU A 12 -24.03 -1.34 5.21
CA LEU A 12 -25.38 -1.61 4.71
C LEU A 12 -26.44 -1.74 5.82
N ASP A 13 -26.03 -2.19 7.02
CA ASP A 13 -26.91 -2.30 8.19
C ASP A 13 -26.14 -2.02 9.51
N PRO A 14 -25.92 -0.74 9.85
CA PRO A 14 -25.15 -0.35 11.02
C PRO A 14 -25.98 -0.39 12.30
N ARG A 15 -25.70 -1.36 13.17
CA ARG A 15 -26.26 -1.41 14.53
C ARG A 15 -25.71 -0.30 15.45
N LYS A 16 -26.45 0.00 16.53
CA LYS A 16 -26.07 1.00 17.56
C LYS A 16 -24.64 0.79 18.11
N SER A 17 -24.21 -0.46 18.27
CA SER A 17 -22.85 -0.81 18.70
C SER A 17 -21.79 -0.35 17.70
N HIS A 18 -22.02 -0.55 16.39
CA HIS A 18 -21.10 -0.13 15.33
C HIS A 18 -20.98 1.41 15.29
N LEU A 19 -22.09 2.13 15.40
CA LEU A 19 -22.09 3.60 15.43
C LEU A 19 -21.29 4.17 16.62
N LYS A 20 -21.34 3.50 17.78
CA LYS A 20 -20.54 3.90 18.96
C LYS A 20 -19.05 3.78 18.71
N VAL A 21 -18.62 2.74 17.99
CA VAL A 21 -17.22 2.53 17.59
C VAL A 21 -16.80 3.58 16.56
N VAL A 22 -17.62 3.82 15.53
CA VAL A 22 -17.37 4.85 14.51
C VAL A 22 -17.20 6.24 15.13
N LYS A 23 -18.09 6.63 16.05
CA LYS A 23 -17.95 7.90 16.81
C LYS A 23 -16.63 7.98 17.58
N ARG A 24 -16.16 6.87 18.16
CA ARG A 24 -14.87 6.83 18.87
C ARG A 24 -13.69 6.99 17.92
N ILE A 25 -13.76 6.40 16.73
CA ILE A 25 -12.75 6.56 15.66
C ILE A 25 -12.66 8.04 15.25
N PHE A 26 -13.79 8.68 14.96
CA PHE A 26 -13.80 10.10 14.58
C PHE A 26 -13.26 11.01 15.68
N ARG A 27 -13.64 10.78 16.94
CA ARG A 27 -13.07 11.56 18.06
C ARG A 27 -11.55 11.41 18.15
N TYR A 28 -11.03 10.20 17.97
CA TYR A 28 -9.59 9.94 17.98
C TYR A 28 -8.88 10.71 16.85
N LEU A 29 -9.45 10.69 15.64
CA LEU A 29 -8.89 11.42 14.49
C LEU A 29 -8.88 12.94 14.74
N ILE A 30 -9.95 13.49 15.30
CA ILE A 30 -10.06 14.92 15.63
C ILE A 30 -9.06 15.31 16.74
N SER A 31 -8.89 14.46 17.76
CA SER A 31 -7.92 14.72 18.84
C SER A 31 -6.47 14.54 18.43
N ALA A 32 -6.21 13.81 17.34
CA ALA A 32 -4.86 13.47 16.86
C ALA A 32 -4.40 14.34 15.67
N THR A 33 -5.02 15.50 15.46
CA THR A 33 -4.71 16.44 14.35
C THR A 33 -3.27 16.94 14.35
N ASN A 34 -2.60 16.90 15.51
CA ASN A 34 -1.20 17.32 15.67
C ASN A 34 -0.18 16.24 15.25
N LEU A 35 -0.63 15.02 14.92
CA LEU A 35 0.23 13.93 14.47
C LEU A 35 0.24 13.86 12.94
N CYS A 36 1.36 14.22 12.33
CA CYS A 36 1.56 14.12 10.89
C CYS A 36 2.72 13.16 10.57
N LEU A 37 2.55 12.32 9.54
CA LEU A 37 3.64 11.57 8.93
C LEU A 37 4.36 12.48 7.94
N LEU A 38 5.45 13.09 8.39
CA LEU A 38 6.31 13.91 7.55
C LEU A 38 7.22 13.03 6.70
N HIS A 39 6.95 12.97 5.39
CA HIS A 39 7.83 12.34 4.42
C HIS A 39 8.75 13.39 3.79
N LYS A 40 10.05 13.37 4.12
CA LYS A 40 11.05 14.17 3.42
C LYS A 40 11.39 13.50 2.09
N LYS A 41 11.40 14.27 1.01
CA LYS A 41 11.82 13.83 -0.33
C LYS A 41 13.34 13.61 -0.32
N ASN A 42 13.78 12.45 0.17
CA ASN A 42 15.19 12.06 0.08
C ASN A 42 15.53 11.68 -1.37
N GLN A 43 16.70 12.12 -1.84
CA GLN A 43 17.23 11.76 -3.16
C GLN A 43 17.62 10.27 -3.23
N ASP A 44 17.97 9.68 -2.08
CA ASP A 44 18.21 8.24 -1.93
C ASP A 44 16.89 7.49 -1.75
N PHE A 45 16.21 7.19 -2.86
CA PHE A 45 14.99 6.40 -2.85
C PHE A 45 15.29 4.94 -2.49
N ARG A 46 15.18 4.59 -1.20
CA ARG A 46 15.22 3.20 -0.72
C ARG A 46 13.82 2.65 -0.58
N LEU A 47 13.47 1.65 -1.40
CA LEU A 47 12.20 0.93 -1.27
C LEU A 47 12.26 0.01 -0.03
N VAL A 48 11.75 0.48 1.11
CA VAL A 48 11.57 -0.30 2.33
C VAL A 48 10.09 -0.63 2.52
N GLY A 49 9.74 -1.92 2.48
CA GLY A 49 8.42 -2.41 2.85
C GLY A 49 8.39 -2.86 4.31
N TYR A 50 7.35 -2.48 5.06
CA TYR A 50 7.07 -3.05 6.38
C TYR A 50 5.82 -3.93 6.31
N CYS A 51 5.87 -5.05 7.02
CA CYS A 51 4.83 -6.07 7.02
C CYS A 51 4.58 -6.51 8.47
N ASP A 52 3.33 -6.40 8.94
CA ASP A 52 2.92 -6.77 10.32
C ASP A 52 2.01 -8.01 10.30
N ALA A 53 2.31 -8.96 11.19
CA ALA A 53 1.67 -10.27 11.28
C ALA A 53 0.80 -10.38 12.52
N ASN A 54 -0.52 -10.40 12.32
CA ASN A 54 -1.49 -10.48 13.42
C ASN A 54 -2.28 -11.80 13.38
N TYR A 55 -1.97 -12.74 14.30
CA TYR A 55 -2.73 -13.99 14.48
C TYR A 55 -4.08 -13.75 15.15
N ALA A 56 -5.14 -14.34 14.59
CA ALA A 56 -6.49 -14.41 15.18
C ALA A 56 -7.18 -13.08 15.59
N ARG A 57 -6.82 -11.93 14.98
CA ARG A 57 -7.42 -10.62 15.30
C ARG A 57 -8.94 -10.56 15.05
N ASP A 58 -9.42 -11.29 14.04
CA ASP A 58 -10.85 -11.47 13.76
C ASP A 58 -11.39 -12.68 14.55
N LYS A 59 -11.98 -12.45 15.74
CA LYS A 59 -12.56 -13.50 16.59
C LYS A 59 -13.71 -14.26 15.93
N ILE A 60 -14.32 -13.71 14.87
CA ILE A 60 -15.48 -14.29 14.20
C ILE A 60 -15.04 -15.33 13.16
N LYS A 61 -13.97 -15.04 12.42
CA LYS A 61 -13.51 -15.91 11.31
C LYS A 61 -12.10 -16.49 11.52
N ARG A 62 -11.44 -16.21 12.64
CA ARG A 62 -10.04 -16.57 12.97
C ARG A 62 -9.03 -16.27 11.85
N LYS A 63 -9.35 -15.34 10.95
CA LYS A 63 -8.46 -14.96 9.85
C LYS A 63 -7.60 -13.77 10.28
N SER A 64 -6.32 -13.89 10.01
CA SER A 64 -5.32 -12.84 10.14
C SER A 64 -5.54 -11.74 9.10
N THR A 65 -5.06 -10.54 9.44
CA THR A 65 -5.08 -9.37 8.57
C THR A 65 -3.63 -8.98 8.31
N GLU A 66 -3.31 -8.77 7.03
CA GLU A 66 -1.98 -8.41 6.56
C GLU A 66 -1.92 -6.91 6.30
N ASP A 67 -1.08 -6.18 7.03
CA ASP A 67 -0.92 -4.73 6.85
C ASP A 67 0.47 -4.44 6.22
N PHE A 68 0.47 -3.76 5.06
CA PHE A 68 1.67 -3.37 4.31
C PHE A 68 1.91 -1.86 4.38
N ILE A 69 3.15 -1.43 4.67
CA ILE A 69 3.56 -0.01 4.64
C ILE A 69 4.54 0.21 3.49
N ARG A 70 4.20 1.12 2.58
CA ARG A 70 5.07 1.50 1.45
C ARG A 70 5.81 2.82 1.72
N PRO A 71 7.05 2.97 1.22
CA PRO A 71 7.91 4.11 1.51
C PRO A 71 7.65 5.32 0.60
N CYS A 72 6.82 5.21 -0.45
CA CYS A 72 6.44 6.32 -1.31
C CYS A 72 4.93 6.51 -1.26
N VAL A 73 4.48 7.67 -0.79
CA VAL A 73 3.07 8.09 -0.69
C VAL A 73 2.18 7.02 -0.04
N VAL A 74 2.19 6.98 1.30
CA VAL A 74 1.11 6.55 2.21
C VAL A 74 0.11 5.56 1.58
N SER A 75 0.60 4.45 1.03
CA SER A 75 -0.24 3.42 0.42
C SER A 75 -0.18 2.21 1.34
N TRP A 76 -1.33 1.95 1.96
CA TRP A 76 -1.53 0.89 2.93
C TRP A 76 -2.53 -0.09 2.34
N ALA A 77 -2.16 -1.35 2.29
CA ALA A 77 -3.07 -2.42 1.90
C ALA A 77 -3.31 -3.31 3.11
N SER A 78 -4.59 -3.57 3.41
CA SER A 78 -5.02 -4.52 4.44
C SER A 78 -5.67 -5.72 3.73
N LYS A 79 -4.91 -6.78 3.47
CA LYS A 79 -5.45 -7.98 2.81
C LYS A 79 -5.85 -9.01 3.85
N LYS A 80 -7.02 -9.64 3.63
CA LYS A 80 -7.46 -10.78 4.45
C LYS A 80 -6.81 -12.04 3.90
N GLN A 81 -6.17 -12.84 4.76
CA GLN A 81 -5.61 -14.12 4.32
C GLN A 81 -6.72 -15.08 3.84
N ASN A 82 -6.45 -15.77 2.72
CA ASN A 82 -7.39 -16.71 2.12
C ASN A 82 -7.46 -18.01 2.96
N SER A 83 -6.32 -18.49 3.44
CA SER A 83 -6.19 -19.64 4.34
C SER A 83 -6.28 -19.24 5.81
N VAL A 84 -6.65 -20.20 6.66
CA VAL A 84 -6.56 -20.07 8.12
C VAL A 84 -5.20 -20.62 8.51
N ALA A 85 -4.26 -19.74 8.84
CA ALA A 85 -2.96 -20.16 9.34
C ALA A 85 -3.10 -20.73 10.75
N LEU A 86 -2.36 -21.81 11.03
CA LEU A 86 -2.39 -22.55 12.28
C LEU A 86 -1.41 -22.00 13.32
N SER A 87 -0.44 -21.17 12.90
CA SER A 87 0.56 -20.56 13.78
C SER A 87 0.89 -19.10 13.40
N ILE A 88 1.47 -18.36 14.34
CA ILE A 88 2.01 -17.00 14.08
C ILE A 88 3.13 -17.04 13.03
N VAL A 89 3.96 -18.10 13.06
CA VAL A 89 5.08 -18.28 12.13
C VAL A 89 4.60 -18.43 10.69
N GLU A 90 3.56 -19.22 10.47
CA GLU A 90 2.96 -19.42 9.15
C GLU A 90 2.39 -18.11 8.60
N ILE A 91 1.71 -17.31 9.44
CA ILE A 91 1.21 -16.00 9.04
C ILE A 91 2.36 -15.09 8.63
N ALA A 92 3.43 -15.02 9.43
CA ALA A 92 4.59 -14.20 9.14
C ALA A 92 5.26 -14.62 7.82
N TYR A 93 5.35 -15.93 7.55
CA TYR A 93 5.91 -16.43 6.29
C TYR A 93 5.06 -16.03 5.07
N ILE A 94 3.74 -16.25 5.13
CA ILE A 94 2.80 -15.85 4.06
C ILE A 94 2.88 -14.34 3.81
N LEU A 95 2.95 -13.56 4.89
CA LEU A 95 3.10 -12.11 4.84
C LEU A 95 4.36 -11.67 4.16
N ILE A 96 5.52 -12.19 4.60
CA ILE A 96 6.82 -11.83 4.02
C ILE A 96 6.83 -12.21 2.54
N ALA A 97 6.33 -13.39 2.17
CA ALA A 97 6.23 -13.81 0.78
C ALA A 97 5.36 -12.85 -0.06
N SER A 98 4.20 -12.43 0.46
CA SER A 98 3.34 -11.44 -0.19
C SER A 98 3.97 -10.04 -0.25
N CYS A 99 4.74 -9.66 0.78
CA CYS A 99 5.49 -8.41 0.88
C CYS A 99 6.53 -8.34 -0.25
N CYS A 100 7.34 -9.41 -0.36
CA CYS A 100 8.40 -9.53 -1.35
C CYS A 100 7.86 -9.54 -2.78
N SER A 101 6.79 -10.30 -3.06
CA SER A 101 6.19 -10.34 -4.40
C SER A 101 5.65 -8.98 -4.82
N GLN A 102 5.01 -8.25 -3.92
CA GLN A 102 4.49 -6.91 -4.19
C GLN A 102 5.60 -5.88 -4.44
N LEU A 103 6.68 -5.93 -3.66
CA LEU A 103 7.86 -5.08 -3.86
C LEU A 103 8.52 -5.36 -5.20
N PHE A 104 8.64 -6.64 -5.57
CA PHE A 104 9.21 -7.04 -6.86
C PHE A 104 8.43 -6.48 -8.04
N ILE A 105 7.09 -6.59 -8.00
CA ILE A 105 6.21 -6.02 -9.02
C ILE A 105 6.44 -4.51 -9.15
N GLU A 106 6.54 -3.79 -8.04
CA GLU A 106 6.73 -2.33 -8.05
C GLU A 106 8.08 -1.90 -8.62
N ILE A 107 9.14 -2.67 -8.34
CA ILE A 107 10.46 -2.47 -8.96
C ILE A 107 10.37 -2.66 -10.47
N MET A 108 9.68 -3.71 -10.92
CA MET A 108 9.52 -4.00 -12.35
C MET A 108 8.73 -2.90 -13.07
N TYR A 109 7.59 -2.46 -12.51
CA TYR A 109 6.81 -1.37 -13.09
C TYR A 109 7.62 -0.07 -13.22
N ARG A 110 8.39 0.29 -12.19
CA ARG A 110 9.25 1.48 -12.25
C ARG A 110 10.34 1.36 -13.31
N LYS A 111 10.99 0.20 -13.43
CA LYS A 111 11.98 -0.04 -14.48
C LYS A 111 11.38 0.13 -15.87
N ILE A 112 10.19 -0.44 -16.11
CA ILE A 112 9.47 -0.29 -17.38
C ILE A 112 9.13 1.18 -17.66
N GLN A 113 8.68 1.92 -16.65
CA GLN A 113 8.34 3.33 -16.81
C GLN A 113 9.56 4.18 -17.19
N ILE A 114 10.72 3.94 -16.56
CA ILE A 114 11.99 4.60 -16.93
C ILE A 114 12.39 4.27 -18.37
N ILE A 115 12.29 2.99 -18.76
CA ILE A 115 12.62 2.57 -20.13
C ILE A 115 11.70 3.26 -21.14
N ASN A 116 10.40 3.36 -20.86
CA ASN A 116 9.45 4.04 -21.74
C ASN A 116 9.76 5.54 -21.89
N GLU A 117 10.14 6.23 -20.81
CA GLU A 117 10.57 7.63 -20.89
C GLU A 117 11.87 7.80 -21.70
N MET A 118 12.84 6.89 -21.55
CA MET A 118 14.06 6.89 -22.34
C MET A 118 13.80 6.68 -23.84
N ILE A 119 12.91 5.74 -24.19
CA ILE A 119 12.50 5.47 -25.58
C ILE A 119 11.80 6.71 -26.15
N TYR A 120 10.91 7.35 -25.39
CA TYR A 120 10.23 8.55 -25.82
C TYR A 120 11.21 9.70 -26.08
N ALA A 121 12.19 9.91 -25.19
CA ALA A 121 13.23 10.91 -25.36
C ALA A 121 14.11 10.66 -26.59
N GLN A 122 14.50 9.40 -26.84
CA GLN A 122 15.25 9.03 -28.05
C GLN A 122 14.45 9.29 -29.33
N ASN A 123 13.18 8.90 -29.35
CA ASN A 123 12.31 9.13 -30.51
C ASN A 123 12.09 10.62 -30.78
N LEU A 124 11.93 11.44 -29.73
CA LEU A 124 11.82 12.89 -29.85
C LEU A 124 13.11 13.51 -30.41
N TYR A 125 14.27 13.07 -29.92
CA TYR A 125 15.58 13.52 -30.40
C TYR A 125 15.79 13.19 -31.89
N MET A 126 15.51 11.95 -32.29
CA MET A 126 15.63 11.51 -33.68
C MET A 126 14.70 12.30 -34.61
N LYS A 127 13.47 12.59 -34.16
CA LYS A 127 12.51 13.39 -34.92
C LYS A 127 13.01 14.81 -35.11
N ASN A 128 13.53 15.45 -34.06
CA ASN A 128 14.08 16.80 -34.15
C ASN A 128 15.35 16.87 -35.03
N ALA A 129 16.20 15.84 -35.00
CA ALA A 129 17.40 15.74 -35.84
C ALA A 129 17.10 15.51 -37.34
N LEU A 130 15.98 14.86 -37.66
CA LEU A 130 15.50 14.75 -39.05
C LEU A 130 14.93 16.08 -39.55
N PHE A 131 14.13 16.77 -38.74
CA PHE A 131 13.59 18.09 -39.07
C PHE A 131 14.66 19.18 -39.29
N SER A 132 15.83 19.07 -38.65
CA SER A 132 16.94 20.00 -38.90
C SER A 132 17.67 19.74 -40.22
N LYS A 133 17.58 18.52 -40.78
CA LYS A 133 18.22 18.16 -42.05
C LYS A 133 17.37 18.54 -43.27
N GLU A 134 16.05 18.64 -43.13
CA GLU A 134 15.14 19.06 -44.22
C GLU A 134 15.03 20.58 -44.40
N LYS A 135 15.68 21.37 -43.54
CA LYS A 135 15.69 22.85 -43.58
C LYS A 135 16.95 23.46 -44.23
N ILE A 136 17.82 22.64 -44.82
CA ILE A 136 18.99 23.05 -45.61
C ILE A 136 18.73 22.66 -47.06
#